data_AF-A0A1K1LFF8-F1
#
_entry.id   AF-A0A1K1LFF8-F1
#
_cell.length_a   1.000
_cell.length_b   1.000
_cell.length_c   1.000
_cell.angle_alpha   90.00
_cell.angle_beta   90.00
_cell.angle_gamma   90.00
#
_symmetry.space_group_name_H-M   'P 1'
#
loop_
_entity.id
_entity.type
_entity.pdbx_description
1 polymer ?
#
loop_
_entity_poly.entity_id
_entity_poly.type
_entity_poly.pdbx_seq_one_letter_code
_entity_poly.pdbx_strand_id
1 'polypeptide(L)'
;MDDAQHSLQRKLEQERRHLACLCAGFAQPHGHGDEADNARDEMAELLARSHAGLCAARIRALEGLLGDLRCSGRRLCMDCGEEIPLSRLLAVPGACRCHDCQQLAEEEARPCDRRPPWLPDSPAPAAPLR
;
A
#
# COMPACT_ATOMS: atom_id res chain seq x y z
N MET A 1 22.84 -3.50 14.99
CA MET A 1 22.42 -2.36 14.15
C MET A 1 22.59 -2.69 12.67
N ASP A 2 23.70 -3.32 12.29
CA ASP A 2 24.00 -3.70 10.90
C ASP A 2 22.97 -4.67 10.29
N ASP A 3 22.47 -5.66 11.03
CA ASP A 3 21.54 -6.66 10.47
C ASP A 3 20.21 -6.07 10.00
N ALA A 4 19.67 -5.10 10.74
CA ALA A 4 18.42 -4.43 10.39
C ALA A 4 18.59 -3.60 9.11
N GLN A 5 19.69 -2.85 9.02
CA GLN A 5 20.02 -2.05 7.85
C GLN A 5 20.29 -2.93 6.62
N HIS A 6 21.01 -4.05 6.78
CA HIS A 6 21.23 -5.03 5.71
C HIS A 6 19.92 -5.64 5.22
N SER A 7 19.01 -6.01 6.12
CA SER A 7 17.68 -6.54 5.78
C SER A 7 16.86 -5.53 4.96
N LEU A 8 16.88 -4.25 5.37
CA LEU A 8 16.24 -3.16 4.64
C LEU A 8 16.85 -2.91 3.26
N GLN A 9 18.18 -2.93 3.15
CA GLN A 9 18.88 -2.78 1.89
C GLN A 9 18.53 -3.91 0.91
N ARG A 10 18.52 -5.16 1.39
CA ARG A 10 18.08 -6.33 0.62
C ARG A 10 16.64 -6.16 0.12
N LYS A 11 15.74 -5.66 0.98
CA LYS A 11 14.35 -5.41 0.62
C LYS A 11 14.23 -4.30 -0.42
N LEU A 12 14.93 -3.19 -0.24
CA LEU A 12 14.97 -2.07 -1.18
C LEU A 12 15.46 -2.52 -2.56
N GLU A 13 16.52 -3.33 -2.59
CA GLU A 13 17.04 -3.89 -3.84
C GLU A 13 16.03 -4.83 -4.51
N GLN A 14 15.33 -5.67 -3.74
CA GLN A 14 14.25 -6.52 -4.24
C GLN A 14 13.15 -5.68 -4.90
N GLU A 15 12.66 -4.62 -4.23
CA GLU A 15 11.60 -3.76 -4.76
C GLU A 15 12.04 -3.00 -6.02
N ARG A 16 13.29 -2.51 -6.07
CA ARG A 16 13.85 -1.85 -7.24
C ARG A 16 13.94 -2.79 -8.45
N ARG A 17 14.38 -4.03 -8.24
CA ARG A 17 14.37 -5.06 -9.29
C ARG A 17 12.94 -5.37 -9.74
N HIS A 18 12.00 -5.49 -8.80
CA HIS A 18 10.61 -5.75 -9.13
C HIS A 18 10.00 -4.64 -9.99
N LEU A 19 10.17 -3.38 -9.60
CA LEU A 19 9.74 -2.22 -10.39
C LEU A 19 10.37 -2.21 -11.78
N ALA A 20 11.67 -2.50 -11.89
CA ALA A 20 12.34 -2.58 -13.19
C ALA A 20 11.75 -3.66 -14.10
N CYS A 21 11.46 -4.86 -13.56
CA CYS A 21 10.81 -5.93 -14.30
C CYS A 21 9.40 -5.56 -14.76
N LEU A 22 8.61 -4.89 -13.90
CA LEU A 22 7.30 -4.38 -14.26
C LEU A 22 7.41 -3.40 -15.43
N CYS A 23 8.21 -2.34 -15.30
CA CYS A 23 8.37 -1.35 -16.36
C CYS A 23 8.85 -1.96 -17.69
N ALA A 24 9.76 -2.94 -17.64
CA ALA A 24 10.26 -3.62 -18.84
C ALA A 24 9.18 -4.45 -19.56
N GLY A 25 8.29 -5.11 -18.82
CA GLY A 25 7.22 -5.93 -19.39
C GLY A 25 6.18 -5.14 -20.19
N PHE A 26 5.95 -3.88 -19.85
CA PHE A 26 4.92 -3.03 -20.48
C PHE A 26 5.48 -2.01 -21.48
N ALA A 27 6.81 -1.94 -21.65
CA ALA A 27 7.43 -1.06 -22.64
C ALA A 27 7.34 -1.58 -24.09
N GLN A 28 6.72 -2.74 -24.31
CA GLN A 28 6.60 -3.33 -25.64
C GLN A 28 5.49 -2.65 -26.44
N PRO A 29 5.72 -2.30 -27.72
CA PRO A 29 4.69 -1.74 -28.58
C PRO A 29 3.54 -2.72 -28.76
N HIS A 30 2.32 -2.27 -28.50
CA HIS A 30 1.10 -2.98 -28.82
C HIS A 30 0.93 -3.02 -30.35
N GLY A 31 0.63 -4.21 -30.88
CA GLY A 31 0.52 -4.46 -32.32
C GLY A 31 -0.78 -3.92 -32.93
N HIS A 32 -0.97 -4.16 -34.23
CA HIS A 32 -2.20 -3.83 -34.96
C HIS A 32 -3.32 -4.82 -34.57
N GLY A 33 -3.87 -4.69 -33.37
CA GLY A 33 -5.01 -5.47 -32.87
C GLY A 33 -6.36 -4.88 -33.28
N ASP A 34 -7.44 -5.64 -33.05
CA ASP A 34 -8.80 -5.12 -33.19
C ASP A 34 -9.19 -4.22 -31.99
N GLU A 35 -10.43 -3.69 -31.98
CA GLU A 35 -10.90 -2.85 -30.88
C GLU A 35 -10.88 -3.56 -29.52
N ALA A 36 -11.06 -4.88 -29.48
CA ALA A 36 -11.03 -5.64 -28.24
C ALA A 36 -9.59 -5.82 -27.71
N ASP A 37 -8.62 -6.04 -28.61
CA ASP A 37 -7.20 -6.06 -28.27
C ASP A 37 -6.74 -4.70 -27.73
N ASN A 38 -7.12 -3.60 -28.38
CA ASN A 38 -6.79 -2.25 -27.93
C ASN A 38 -7.33 -1.97 -26.51
N ALA A 39 -8.59 -2.33 -26.24
CA ALA A 39 -9.20 -2.16 -24.92
C ALA A 39 -8.50 -2.99 -23.83
N ARG A 40 -8.09 -4.22 -24.15
CA ARG A 40 -7.32 -5.07 -23.24
C ARG A 40 -5.96 -4.44 -22.92
N ASP A 41 -5.28 -3.95 -23.94
CA ASP A 41 -3.94 -3.40 -23.85
C ASP A 41 -3.94 -2.08 -23.05
N GLU A 42 -4.94 -1.21 -23.28
CA GLU A 42 -5.17 0.00 -22.47
C GLU A 42 -5.39 -0.34 -20.98
N MET A 43 -6.21 -1.35 -20.68
CA MET A 43 -6.44 -1.80 -19.30
C MET A 43 -5.16 -2.35 -18.67
N ALA A 44 -4.38 -3.14 -19.42
CA ALA A 44 -3.11 -3.67 -18.97
C ALA A 44 -2.12 -2.55 -18.63
N GLU A 45 -2.03 -1.51 -19.48
CA GLU A 45 -1.19 -0.33 -19.23
C GLU A 45 -1.62 0.43 -17.97
N LEU A 46 -2.92 0.63 -17.76
CA LEU A 46 -3.45 1.29 -16.56
C LEU A 46 -3.07 0.53 -15.28
N LEU A 47 -3.27 -0.79 -15.27
CA LEU A 47 -2.90 -1.65 -14.15
C LEU A 47 -1.39 -1.64 -13.90
N ALA A 48 -0.59 -1.71 -14.96
CA ALA A 48 0.86 -1.63 -14.90
C ALA A 48 1.35 -0.33 -14.27
N ARG A 49 0.81 0.81 -14.74
CA ARG A 49 1.15 2.13 -14.23
C ARG A 49 0.77 2.29 -12.76
N SER A 50 -0.41 1.82 -12.38
CA SER A 50 -0.86 1.80 -10.99
C SER A 50 0.09 0.98 -10.11
N HIS A 51 0.43 -0.23 -10.54
CA HIS A 51 1.33 -1.11 -9.82
C HIS A 51 2.74 -0.51 -9.67
N ALA A 52 3.30 0.03 -10.75
CA ALA A 52 4.59 0.72 -10.73
C ALA A 52 4.57 1.91 -9.75
N GLY A 53 3.46 2.66 -9.68
CA GLY A 53 3.27 3.73 -8.71
C GLY A 53 3.34 3.26 -7.25
N LEU A 54 2.68 2.14 -6.93
CA LEU A 54 2.73 1.53 -5.61
C LEU A 54 4.14 1.04 -5.24
N CYS A 55 4.84 0.36 -6.17
CA CYS A 55 6.22 -0.06 -5.96
C CYS A 55 7.14 1.14 -5.73
N ALA A 56 7.01 2.21 -6.52
CA ALA A 56 7.80 3.42 -6.35
C ALA A 56 7.54 4.10 -4.99
N ALA A 57 6.28 4.12 -4.51
CA ALA A 57 5.93 4.61 -3.18
C ALA A 57 6.57 3.77 -2.07
N ARG A 58 6.55 2.44 -2.21
CA ARG A 58 7.20 1.52 -1.26
C ARG A 58 8.72 1.70 -1.23
N ILE A 59 9.36 1.88 -2.39
CA ILE A 59 10.80 2.18 -2.51
C ILE A 59 11.14 3.45 -1.73
N ARG A 60 10.43 4.55 -1.96
CA ARG A 60 10.65 5.81 -1.23
C ARG A 60 10.48 5.64 0.27
N ALA A 61 9.49 4.87 0.70
CA ALA A 61 9.27 4.60 2.13
C ALA A 61 10.43 3.79 2.76
N LEU A 62 10.95 2.78 2.04
CA LEU A 62 12.12 2.01 2.47
C LEU A 62 13.39 2.88 2.55
N GLU A 63 13.59 3.78 1.58
CA GLU A 63 14.71 4.72 1.57
C GLU A 63 14.64 5.68 2.75
N GLY A 64 13.46 6.24 3.02
CA GLY A 64 13.24 7.11 4.18
C GLY A 64 13.51 6.39 5.50
N LEU A 65 12.98 5.17 5.67
CA LEU A 65 13.24 4.36 6.86
C LEU A 65 14.73 4.04 7.03
N LEU A 66 15.43 3.69 5.95
CA LEU A 66 16.87 3.45 6.01
C LEU A 66 17.63 4.72 6.43
N GLY A 67 17.20 5.90 5.97
CA GLY A 67 17.70 7.19 6.41
C GLY A 67 17.53 7.40 7.92
N ASP A 68 16.31 7.20 8.43
CA ASP A 68 16.00 7.35 9.85
C ASP A 68 16.85 6.43 10.74
N LEU A 69 16.99 5.16 10.35
CA LEU A 69 17.79 4.19 11.10
C LEU A 69 19.29 4.49 11.04
N ARG A 70 19.78 5.16 10.00
CA ARG A 70 21.17 5.64 9.94
C ARG A 70 21.40 6.83 10.85
N CYS A 71 20.43 7.73 10.97
CA CYS A 71 20.55 8.93 11.79
C CYS A 71 20.29 8.70 13.28
N SER A 72 19.24 7.94 13.61
CA SER A 72 18.74 7.81 14.99
C SER A 72 18.74 6.38 15.51
N GLY A 73 18.94 5.39 14.63
CA GLY A 73 18.98 3.98 14.99
C GLY A 73 17.62 3.31 15.20
N ARG A 74 16.53 4.09 15.32
CA ARG A 74 15.18 3.59 15.58
C ARG A 74 14.13 4.56 15.03
N ARG A 75 12.91 4.08 14.81
CA ARG A 75 11.77 4.96 14.50
C ARG A 75 10.78 4.89 15.67
N LEU A 76 10.36 6.05 16.15
CA LEU A 76 9.42 6.18 17.26
C LEU A 76 8.01 6.43 16.74
N CYS A 77 7.02 5.90 17.46
CA CYS A 77 5.62 6.20 17.24
C CYS A 77 5.36 7.68 17.49
N MET A 78 4.65 8.33 16.57
CA MET A 78 4.35 9.76 16.69
C MET A 78 3.37 10.12 17.82
N ASP A 79 2.59 9.15 18.33
CA ASP A 79 1.60 9.40 19.38
C ASP A 79 2.13 9.01 20.78
N CYS A 80 2.62 7.78 20.97
CA CYS A 80 3.08 7.31 22.29
C CYS A 80 4.60 7.44 22.52
N GLY A 81 5.39 7.71 21.48
CA GLY A 81 6.85 7.81 21.56
C GLY A 81 7.60 6.48 21.66
N GLU A 82 6.90 5.34 21.76
CA GLU A 82 7.52 4.01 21.81
C GLU A 82 8.18 3.63 20.48
N GLU A 83 9.20 2.77 20.53
CA GLU A 83 9.86 2.28 19.31
C GLU A 83 8.91 1.42 18.47
N ILE A 84 8.81 1.72 17.18
CA ILE A 84 8.04 0.92 16.24
C ILE A 84 8.84 -0.35 15.91
N PRO A 85 8.28 -1.56 16.13
CA PRO A 85 9.01 -2.80 15.88
C PRO A 85 9.51 -2.92 14.44
N LEU A 86 10.75 -3.40 14.26
CA LEU A 86 11.36 -3.57 12.94
C LEU A 86 10.52 -4.46 12.01
N SER A 87 9.88 -5.51 12.53
CA SER A 87 8.98 -6.38 11.76
C SER A 87 7.83 -5.59 11.11
N ARG A 88 7.23 -4.65 11.85
CA ARG A 88 6.20 -3.74 11.35
C ARG A 88 6.76 -2.78 10.30
N LEU A 89 7.94 -2.23 10.54
CA LEU A 89 8.60 -1.33 9.60
C LEU A 89 9.01 -2.03 8.28
N LEU A 90 9.43 -3.30 8.33
CA LEU A 90 9.72 -4.09 7.12
C LEU A 90 8.44 -4.40 6.31
N ALA A 91 7.33 -4.65 7.00
CA ALA A 91 6.03 -4.85 6.37
C ALA A 91 5.50 -3.53 5.77
N VAL A 92 5.51 -2.46 6.57
CA VAL A 92 4.99 -1.12 6.25
C VAL A 92 6.07 -0.06 6.55
N PRO A 93 6.97 0.22 5.59
CA PRO A 93 8.13 1.11 5.81
C PRO A 93 7.77 2.56 6.11
N GLY A 94 6.58 3.00 5.67
CA GLY A 94 6.06 4.34 5.93
C GLY A 94 5.32 4.50 7.25
N ALA A 95 5.26 3.47 8.09
CA ALA A 95 4.52 3.54 9.36
C ALA A 95 5.09 4.65 10.26
N CYS A 96 4.21 5.54 10.73
CA CYS A 96 4.50 6.59 11.71
C CYS A 96 3.94 6.27 13.11
N ARG A 97 3.13 5.21 13.22
CA ARG A 97 2.50 4.75 14.46
C ARG A 97 2.84 3.29 14.77
N CYS A 98 2.91 2.96 16.05
CA CYS A 98 2.89 1.57 16.52
C CYS A 98 1.55 0.92 16.17
N HIS A 99 1.43 -0.40 16.39
CA HIS A 99 0.20 -1.12 16.10
C HIS A 99 -0.99 -0.56 16.88
N ASP A 100 -0.83 -0.35 18.19
CA ASP A 100 -1.93 0.00 19.08
C ASP A 100 -2.44 1.42 18.82
N CYS A 101 -1.54 2.39 18.68
CA CYS A 101 -1.91 3.76 18.30
C CYS A 101 -2.53 3.83 16.90
N GLN A 102 -2.07 3.00 15.96
CA GLN A 102 -2.70 2.93 14.63
C GLN A 102 -4.12 2.39 14.72
N GLN A 103 -4.36 1.35 15.53
CA GLN A 103 -5.69 0.76 15.70
C GLN A 103 -6.66 1.76 16.33
N LEU A 104 -6.25 2.46 17.39
CA LEU A 104 -7.05 3.50 18.02
C LEU A 104 -7.43 4.61 17.04
N ALA A 105 -6.46 5.11 16.26
CA ALA A 105 -6.71 6.15 15.26
C ALA A 105 -7.68 5.68 14.16
N GLU A 106 -7.62 4.42 13.75
CA GLU A 106 -8.55 3.83 12.78
C GLU A 106 -9.95 3.66 13.37
N GLU A 107 -10.07 3.26 14.63
CA GLU A 107 -11.35 3.14 15.34
C GLU A 107 -12.03 4.50 15.51
N GLU A 108 -11.29 5.55 15.84
CA GLU A 108 -11.79 6.93 15.90
C GLU A 108 -12.17 7.48 14.52
N ALA A 109 -11.38 7.14 13.48
CA ALA A 109 -11.64 7.56 12.12
C ALA A 109 -12.76 6.77 11.44
N ARG A 110 -13.26 5.67 12.04
CA ARG A 110 -14.45 4.98 11.54
C ARG A 110 -15.62 5.95 11.63
N PRO A 111 -16.19 6.39 10.50
CA PRO A 111 -17.43 7.15 10.56
C PRO A 111 -18.48 6.26 11.21
N CYS A 112 -19.08 6.76 12.29
CA CYS A 112 -20.01 6.01 13.14
C CYS A 112 -21.26 5.51 12.40
N ASP A 113 -21.54 5.97 11.18
CA ASP A 113 -22.73 5.60 10.42
C ASP A 113 -22.44 5.57 8.91
N ARG A 114 -21.62 4.62 8.44
CA ARG A 114 -21.62 4.28 7.01
C ARG A 114 -22.73 3.28 6.72
N ARG A 115 -23.97 3.77 6.75
CA ARG A 115 -24.98 3.15 5.90
C ARG A 115 -24.59 3.42 4.45
N PRO A 116 -24.37 2.39 3.63
CA PRO A 116 -24.13 2.58 2.21
C PRO A 116 -25.26 3.41 1.59
N PRO A 117 -24.99 4.37 0.69
CA PRO A 117 -26.01 5.25 0.12
C PRO A 117 -27.17 4.54 -0.57
N TRP A 118 -26.97 3.27 -0.94
CA TRP A 118 -27.92 2.41 -1.62
C TRP A 118 -28.80 1.57 -0.68
N LEU A 119 -28.58 1.60 0.64
CA LEU A 119 -29.47 0.91 1.59
C LEU A 119 -30.71 1.78 1.87
N PRO A 120 -31.94 1.23 1.81
CA PRO A 120 -33.18 1.96 2.12
C PRO A 120 -33.41 2.17 3.64
N ASP A 121 -34.19 3.19 4.01
CA ASP A 121 -34.35 3.69 5.40
C ASP A 121 -35.12 2.76 6.34
N SER A 122 -35.75 1.73 5.80
CA SER A 122 -36.47 0.72 6.57
C SER A 122 -36.46 -0.61 5.85
N PRO A 123 -36.48 -1.74 6.58
CA PRO A 123 -36.79 -3.02 5.97
C PRO A 123 -38.14 -2.90 5.28
N ALA A 124 -38.22 -3.30 4.01
CA ALA A 124 -39.49 -3.35 3.30
C ALA A 124 -40.49 -4.15 4.15
N PRO A 125 -41.76 -3.69 4.29
CA PRO A 125 -42.75 -4.41 5.06
C PRO A 125 -42.84 -5.84 4.50
N ALA A 126 -42.73 -6.83 5.39
CA ALA A 126 -42.83 -8.23 5.01
C ALA A 126 -44.16 -8.44 4.27
N ALA A 127 -44.05 -8.81 2.98
CA ALA A 127 -45.23 -9.15 2.19
C ALA A 127 -45.94 -10.33 2.89
N PRO A 128 -47.26 -10.26 3.10
CA PRO A 128 -47.98 -11.35 3.73
C PRO A 128 -47.88 -12.60 2.85
N LEU A 129 -47.40 -13.69 3.44
CA LEU A 129 -47.44 -15.02 2.81
C LEU A 129 -48.92 -15.37 2.59
N ARG A 130 -49.28 -15.60 1.34
CA ARG A 130 -50.61 -16.08 0.92
C ARG A 130 -50.67 -17.59 0.95
#